data_AF-A0A7S4RCE9-F1
#
_entry.id   AF-A0A7S4RCE9-F1
#
_cell.length_a   1.000
_cell.length_b   1.000
_cell.length_c   1.000
_cell.angle_alpha   90.00
_cell.angle_beta   90.00
_cell.angle_gamma   90.00
#
_symmetry.space_group_name_H-M   'P 1'
#
loop_
_entity.id
_entity.type
_entity.pdbx_description
1 polymer ?
#
loop_
_entity_poly.entity_id
_entity_poly.type
_entity_poly.pdbx_seq_one_letter_code
_entity_poly.pdbx_strand_id
1 'polypeptide(L)'
;DATDALMLVGFQDSCGVAGDHVQAGFTGEGFTSSGGFTMFISTFAGTADDGTESWVFRLGTPAVVGRYRVCYCSAPRAHRNMCAYRRDFDQAAGEVFVRGSDVPIDKLCSQGEACEM
;
A
#
# COMPACT_ATOMS: atom_id res chain seq x y z
N ASP A 1 22.15 6.23 0.61
CA ASP A 1 21.74 5.57 1.86
C ASP A 1 20.61 4.62 1.59
N ALA A 2 20.66 3.43 2.22
CA ALA A 2 19.63 2.41 2.07
C ALA A 2 18.39 2.84 2.87
N THR A 3 17.25 3.00 2.21
CA THR A 3 16.01 3.49 2.83
C THR A 3 14.96 2.40 2.85
N ASP A 4 14.47 2.09 4.05
CA ASP A 4 13.40 1.14 4.26
C ASP A 4 12.07 1.71 3.73
N ALA A 5 11.11 0.82 3.46
CA ALA A 5 9.88 1.21 2.81
C ALA A 5 8.68 0.39 3.27
N LEU A 6 7.50 1.00 3.14
CA LEU A 6 6.21 0.33 3.34
C LEU A 6 5.33 0.45 2.09
N MET A 7 4.61 -0.62 1.82
CA MET A 7 3.61 -0.67 0.75
C MET A 7 2.28 -1.24 1.28
N LEU A 8 1.19 -0.90 0.59
CA LEU A 8 -0.12 -1.51 0.82
C LEU A 8 -0.47 -2.45 -0.32
N VAL A 9 -0.93 -3.65 0.04
CA VAL A 9 -1.50 -4.61 -0.92
C VAL A 9 -2.94 -4.92 -0.54
N GLY A 10 -3.73 -5.41 -1.51
CA GLY A 10 -5.08 -5.90 -1.22
C GLY A 10 -5.02 -7.01 -0.17
N PHE A 11 -6.05 -7.13 0.68
CA PHE A 11 -6.05 -8.13 1.75
C PHE A 11 -5.93 -9.59 1.27
N GLN A 12 -6.37 -9.87 0.04
CA GLN A 12 -6.24 -11.20 -0.57
C GLN A 12 -4.81 -11.51 -1.05
N ASP A 13 -3.96 -10.49 -1.20
CA ASP A 13 -2.58 -10.64 -1.64
C ASP A 13 -1.63 -10.86 -0.46
N SER A 14 -0.59 -11.65 -0.69
CA SER A 14 0.52 -11.82 0.25
C SER A 14 1.63 -10.77 0.01
N CYS A 15 2.43 -10.52 1.04
CA CYS A 15 3.66 -9.75 0.89
C CYS A 15 4.64 -10.52 -0.01
N GLY A 16 5.43 -9.82 -0.82
CA GLY A 16 6.45 -10.40 -1.70
C GLY A 16 5.94 -11.06 -2.99
N VAL A 17 4.62 -11.17 -3.20
CA VAL A 17 4.08 -11.77 -4.45
C VAL A 17 3.84 -10.72 -5.54
N ALA A 18 4.24 -11.03 -6.77
CA ALA A 18 3.87 -10.24 -7.95
C ALA A 18 2.43 -10.59 -8.38
N GLY A 19 1.43 -10.16 -7.61
CA GLY A 19 0.01 -10.30 -7.98
C GLY A 19 -0.49 -9.13 -8.83
N ASP A 20 -1.58 -9.32 -9.56
CA ASP A 20 -2.22 -8.28 -10.40
C ASP A 20 -3.28 -7.46 -9.62
N HIS A 21 -3.55 -7.83 -8.36
CA HIS A 21 -4.66 -7.30 -7.56
C HIS A 21 -4.24 -6.24 -6.54
N VAL A 22 -3.51 -5.20 -6.97
CA VAL A 22 -3.20 -4.06 -6.09
C VAL A 22 -4.20 -2.94 -6.29
N GLN A 23 -5.22 -2.91 -5.44
CA GLN A 23 -6.28 -1.90 -5.46
C GLN A 23 -6.23 -0.95 -4.25
N ALA A 24 -5.05 -0.75 -3.65
CA ALA A 24 -4.88 0.31 -2.66
C ALA A 24 -4.86 1.67 -3.38
N GLY A 25 -6.03 2.21 -3.70
CA GLY A 25 -6.14 3.53 -4.31
C GLY A 25 -6.04 4.61 -3.23
N PHE A 26 -4.92 5.32 -3.16
CA PHE A 26 -4.73 6.47 -2.27
C PHE A 26 -4.14 7.64 -3.06
N THR A 27 -4.58 8.87 -2.75
CA THR A 27 -4.12 10.09 -3.46
C THR A 27 -2.79 10.67 -2.96
N GLY A 28 -2.16 10.07 -1.94
CA GLY A 28 -0.88 10.50 -1.38
C GLY A 28 0.35 10.22 -2.27
N GLU A 29 1.54 10.53 -1.74
CA GLU A 29 2.81 10.34 -2.45
C GLU A 29 3.21 8.86 -2.52
N GLY A 30 3.33 8.30 -3.72
CA GLY A 30 3.90 6.97 -3.89
C GLY A 30 4.18 6.52 -5.32
N PHE A 31 4.87 5.38 -5.46
CA PHE A 31 5.14 4.73 -6.74
C PHE A 31 3.86 4.22 -7.37
N THR A 32 3.72 4.46 -8.67
CA THR A 32 2.64 3.96 -9.50
C THR A 32 2.87 2.49 -9.84
N SER A 33 1.83 1.67 -9.68
CA SER A 33 1.73 0.39 -10.41
C SER A 33 1.70 0.65 -11.91
N SER A 34 2.01 -0.37 -12.71
CA SER A 34 1.82 -0.33 -14.17
C SER A 34 0.37 -0.05 -14.61
N GLY A 35 -0.60 -0.15 -13.68
CA GLY A 35 -2.02 0.20 -13.87
C GLY A 35 -2.42 1.59 -13.37
N GLY A 36 -1.49 2.43 -12.92
CA GLY A 36 -1.75 3.81 -12.49
C GLY A 36 -2.22 3.98 -11.04
N PHE A 37 -2.38 2.90 -10.27
CA PHE A 37 -2.72 2.97 -8.83
C PHE A 37 -1.45 3.10 -7.98
N THR A 38 -1.45 4.04 -7.04
CA THR A 38 -0.33 4.34 -6.13
C THR A 38 -0.20 3.27 -5.04
N MET A 39 0.90 2.51 -5.03
CA MET A 39 1.07 1.34 -4.14
C MET A 39 1.96 1.60 -2.92
N PHE A 40 2.54 2.79 -2.80
CA PHE A 40 3.58 3.09 -1.82
C PHE A 40 3.11 4.09 -0.78
N ILE A 41 3.46 3.81 0.47
CA ILE A 41 3.14 4.68 1.60
C ILE A 41 4.20 5.77 1.74
N SER A 42 5.47 5.36 1.92
CA SER A 42 6.65 6.24 2.03
C SER A 42 7.94 5.42 2.24
N THR A 43 9.10 6.07 2.08
CA THR A 43 10.41 5.57 2.53
C THR A 43 10.77 6.25 3.84
N PHE A 44 11.49 5.55 4.71
CA PHE A 44 12.04 6.11 5.93
C PHE A 44 13.45 5.59 6.15
N ALA A 45 14.25 6.38 6.86
CA ALA A 45 15.58 6.00 7.28
C ALA A 45 15.49 5.71 8.78
N GLY A 46 15.43 4.42 9.13
CA GLY A 46 15.57 4.03 10.53
C GLY A 46 16.90 4.53 11.07
N THR A 47 16.88 5.16 12.24
CA THR A 47 18.08 5.71 12.90
C THR A 47 18.54 4.86 14.09
N ALA A 48 17.71 3.92 14.55
CA ALA A 48 17.96 3.00 15.65
C ALA A 48 17.16 1.68 15.52
N ASP A 49 17.76 0.56 15.90
CA ASP A 49 17.14 -0.79 15.94
C ASP A 49 16.53 -1.14 17.31
N ASP A 50 16.30 -0.15 18.18
CA ASP A 50 15.83 -0.36 19.56
C ASP A 50 14.30 -0.53 19.66
N GLY A 51 13.60 -0.49 18.53
CA GLY A 51 12.14 -0.64 18.44
C GLY A 51 11.36 0.56 18.98
N THR A 52 12.02 1.69 19.25
CA THR A 52 11.37 2.91 19.75
C THR A 52 10.94 3.87 18.64
N GLU A 53 11.32 3.57 17.40
CA GLU A 53 11.04 4.45 16.28
C GLU A 53 9.61 4.33 15.79
N SER A 54 9.00 5.49 15.56
CA SER A 54 7.65 5.59 15.03
C SER A 54 7.64 6.53 13.83
N TRP A 55 7.00 6.09 12.75
CA TRP A 55 6.86 6.85 11.52
C TRP A 55 5.39 7.17 11.26
N VAL A 56 5.13 8.41 10.85
CA VAL A 56 3.78 8.88 10.50
C VAL A 56 3.72 9.11 9.00
N PHE A 57 2.78 8.44 8.34
CA PHE A 57 2.59 8.55 6.91
C PHE A 57 1.24 9.18 6.57
N ARG A 58 1.26 10.15 5.65
CA ARG A 58 0.04 10.78 5.14
C ARG A 58 -0.40 10.05 3.88
N LEU A 59 -1.28 9.06 4.03
CA LEU A 59 -1.81 8.26 2.92
C LEU A 59 -2.66 9.09 1.93
N GLY A 60 -3.15 10.25 2.34
CA GLY A 60 -4.08 11.05 1.52
C GLY A 60 -5.50 10.47 1.55
N THR A 61 -6.28 10.79 0.53
CA THR A 61 -7.68 10.38 0.42
C THR A 61 -7.75 8.96 -0.13
N PRO A 62 -8.43 8.02 0.54
CA PRO A 62 -8.66 6.69 -0.01
C PRO A 62 -9.68 6.75 -1.14
N ALA A 63 -9.41 6.06 -2.23
CA ALA A 63 -10.30 5.88 -3.38
C ALA A 63 -11.15 4.60 -3.28
N VAL A 64 -10.68 3.60 -2.54
CA VAL A 64 -11.34 2.29 -2.41
C VAL A 64 -11.45 1.92 -0.93
N VAL A 65 -12.67 1.59 -0.49
CA VAL A 65 -12.93 1.05 0.86
C VAL A 65 -12.49 -0.41 0.93
N GLY A 66 -11.99 -0.84 2.10
CA GLY A 66 -11.58 -2.22 2.28
C GLY A 66 -10.46 -2.42 3.28
N ARG A 67 -10.02 -3.66 3.38
CA ARG A 67 -8.87 -4.07 4.19
C ARG A 67 -7.65 -4.17 3.29
N TYR A 68 -6.55 -3.63 3.78
CA TYR A 68 -5.25 -3.65 3.12
C TYR A 68 -4.21 -4.25 4.06
N ARG A 69 -3.29 -5.01 3.51
CA ARG A 69 -2.13 -5.52 4.24
C ARG A 69 -0.96 -4.56 4.06
N VAL A 70 -0.30 -4.25 5.17
CA VAL A 70 0.93 -3.45 5.20
C VAL A 70 2.10 -4.42 5.03
N CYS A 71 2.87 -4.23 3.97
CA CYS A 71 4.09 -4.98 3.69
C CYS A 71 5.31 -4.07 3.83
N TYR A 72 6.36 -4.62 4.44
CA TYR A 72 7.59 -3.95 4.77
C TYR A 72 8.74 -4.48 3.94
N CYS A 73 9.59 -3.57 3.49
CA CYS A 73 10.86 -3.85 2.86
C CYS A 73 11.97 -3.22 3.69
N SER A 74 12.95 -4.05 4.06
CA SER A 74 14.19 -3.59 4.68
C SER A 74 15.24 -3.46 3.60
N ALA A 75 15.77 -2.26 3.39
CA ALA A 75 16.70 -1.97 2.31
C ALA A 75 17.95 -2.87 2.35
N PRO A 76 18.60 -3.17 3.50
CA PRO A 76 19.69 -4.15 3.56
C PRO A 76 19.32 -5.56 3.09
N ARG A 77 18.04 -5.96 3.14
CA ARG A 77 17.55 -7.27 2.65
C ARG A 77 17.04 -7.22 1.21
N ALA A 78 16.79 -6.02 0.69
CA ALA A 78 16.21 -5.79 -0.62
C ALA A 78 17.22 -6.02 -1.76
N HIS A 79 16.71 -6.33 -2.94
CA HIS A 79 17.54 -6.46 -4.12
C HIS A 79 18.27 -5.13 -4.44
N ARG A 80 19.61 -5.17 -4.56
CA ARG A 80 20.48 -3.99 -4.76
C ARG A 80 20.43 -2.95 -3.63
N ASN A 81 20.04 -3.35 -2.42
CA ASN A 81 19.87 -2.47 -1.27
C ASN A 81 18.80 -1.39 -1.46
N MET A 82 17.79 -1.67 -2.29
CA MET A 82 16.75 -0.72 -2.66
C MET A 82 15.39 -1.40 -2.68
N CYS A 83 14.42 -0.83 -1.99
CA CYS A 83 13.02 -1.28 -1.99
C CYS A 83 12.31 -0.84 -3.28
N ALA A 84 12.72 -1.43 -4.41
CA ALA A 84 12.30 -1.01 -5.74
C ALA A 84 11.26 -1.95 -6.37
N TYR A 85 11.21 -3.21 -5.96
CA TYR A 85 10.33 -4.21 -6.53
C TYR A 85 9.36 -4.75 -5.47
N ARG A 86 8.15 -5.12 -5.90
CA ARG A 86 7.13 -5.70 -5.02
C ARG A 86 7.61 -6.92 -4.23
N ARG A 87 8.48 -7.73 -4.83
CA ARG A 87 9.10 -8.89 -4.18
C ARG A 87 9.98 -8.53 -2.98
N ASP A 88 10.50 -7.30 -2.92
CA ASP A 88 11.35 -6.84 -1.82
C ASP A 88 10.52 -6.54 -0.56
N PHE A 89 9.20 -6.37 -0.69
CA PHE A 89 8.26 -6.17 0.40
C PHE A 89 7.67 -7.50 0.86
N ASP A 90 8.53 -8.39 1.34
CA ASP A 90 8.21 -9.77 1.71
C ASP A 90 7.70 -9.94 3.15
N GLN A 91 7.84 -8.92 3.98
CA GLN A 91 7.47 -8.98 5.39
C GLN A 91 6.09 -8.37 5.65
N ALA A 92 5.20 -9.13 6.26
CA ALA A 92 3.93 -8.60 6.76
C ALA A 92 4.16 -7.78 8.03
N ALA A 93 3.84 -6.48 7.97
CA ALA A 93 4.03 -5.54 9.08
C ALA A 93 2.74 -5.17 9.80
N GLY A 94 1.58 -5.40 9.17
CA GLY A 94 0.29 -5.09 9.78
C GLY A 94 -0.82 -4.96 8.75
N GLU A 95 -1.88 -4.23 9.14
CA GLU A 95 -3.08 -4.06 8.31
C GLU A 95 -3.72 -2.70 8.53
N VAL A 96 -4.37 -2.18 7.49
CA VAL A 96 -5.15 -0.94 7.50
C VAL A 96 -6.57 -1.24 7.05
N PHE A 97 -7.55 -0.68 7.75
CA PHE A 97 -8.96 -0.82 7.39
C PHE A 97 -9.56 0.53 7.04
N VAL A 98 -9.97 0.69 5.79
CA VAL A 98 -10.62 1.89 5.26
C VAL A 98 -12.12 1.65 5.23
N ARG A 99 -12.86 2.43 6.05
CA ARG A 99 -14.32 2.32 6.17
C ARG A 99 -15.11 3.30 5.27
N GLY A 100 -14.45 4.32 4.73
CA GLY A 100 -15.08 5.34 3.90
C GLY A 100 -14.06 6.02 2.99
N SER A 101 -14.54 6.51 1.86
CA SER A 101 -13.78 7.29 0.88
C SER A 101 -14.50 8.61 0.61
N ASP A 102 -13.77 9.72 0.52
CA ASP A 102 -14.33 11.01 0.08
C ASP A 102 -14.50 11.08 -1.45
N VAL A 103 -14.30 9.96 -2.16
CA VAL A 103 -14.70 9.85 -3.56
C VAL A 103 -16.21 10.08 -3.61
N PRO A 104 -16.70 11.10 -4.32
CA PRO A 104 -18.13 11.26 -4.51
C PRO A 104 -18.63 10.00 -5.20
N ILE A 105 -19.36 9.17 -4.44
CA ILE A 105 -20.06 8.01 -4.99
C ILE A 105 -21.24 8.60 -5.78
N ASP A 106 -21.03 8.81 -7.07
CA ASP A 106 -22.06 9.21 -8.02
C ASP A 106 -23.00 8.04 -8.36
N LYS A 107 -22.63 6.81 -7.97
CA LYS A 107 -23.38 5.57 -8.29
C LYS A 107 -23.48 4.61 -7.12
N LEU A 108 -24.71 4.32 -6.72
CA LEU A 108 -25.03 3.23 -5.80
C LEU A 108 -25.48 2.02 -6.63
N CYS A 109 -24.63 1.01 -6.75
CA CYS A 109 -25.06 -0.27 -7.33
C CYS A 109 -25.79 -1.08 -6.24
N SER A 110 -27.09 -1.33 -6.41
CA SER A 110 -27.84 -2.28 -5.57
C SER A 110 -27.68 -3.71 -6.08
N GLN A 111 -27.62 -4.68 -5.16
CA GLN A 111 -27.55 -6.09 -5.52
C GLN A 111 -28.78 -6.48 -6.35
N GLY A 112 -28.56 -6.97 -7.58
CA GLY A 112 -29.61 -7.39 -8.51
C GLY A 112 -29.85 -6.42 -9.67
N GLU A 113 -29.27 -5.22 -9.65
CA GLU A 113 -29.35 -4.26 -10.76
C GLU A 113 -28.05 -4.27 -11.58
N ALA A 114 -28.18 -4.11 -12.91
CA ALA A 114 -27.03 -3.88 -13.77
C ALA A 114 -26.47 -2.50 -13.43
N CYS A 115 -25.22 -2.43 -12.97
CA CYS A 115 -24.59 -1.15 -12.68
C CYS A 115 -24.13 -0.53 -14.01
N GLU A 116 -25.05 0.15 -14.68
CA GLU A 116 -24.81 0.80 -15.96
C GLU A 116 -24.30 2.24 -15.79
N MET A 117 -23.58 2.70 -16.82
CA MET A 117 -22.87 3.98 -16.79
C MET A 117 -23.79 5.19 -16.96
#